data_AF-A0A958X543-F1
#
_entry.id   AF-A0A958X543-F1
#
_cell.length_a   1.000
_cell.length_b   1.000
_cell.length_c   1.000
_cell.angle_alpha   90.00
_cell.angle_beta   90.00
_cell.angle_gamma   90.00
#
_symmetry.space_group_name_H-M   'P 1'
#
loop_
_entity.id
_entity.type
_entity.pdbx_description
1 polymer ?
#
loop_
_entity_poly.entity_id
_entity_poly.type
_entity_poly.pdbx_seq_one_letter_code
_entity_poly.pdbx_strand_id
1 'polypeptide(L)'
;MIVRNKENITSLEIKTVFPELLDNVFAFVTNPVNYPEIHPLITKVVKRNNHHYLCFETSYIFLIPYPFHYWVRVSRNLDDGSVIMKSDLQNGLKIALTFFKNQGFITEKINIEGPCIPRKLLAMKMKKVHLKMFKNLKTLLHQNRIPETSNS
;
A
#
# COMPACT_ATOMS: atom_id res chain seq x y z
N MET A 1 -20.91 29.20 17.82
CA MET A 1 -20.59 27.75 17.90
C MET A 1 -19.84 27.36 16.64
N ILE A 2 -18.51 27.28 16.70
CA ILE A 2 -17.69 26.94 15.51
C ILE A 2 -17.62 25.42 15.43
N VAL A 3 -18.45 24.81 14.58
CA VAL A 3 -18.31 23.39 14.21
C VAL A 3 -17.17 23.31 13.20
N ARG A 4 -15.93 23.13 13.68
CA ARG A 4 -14.76 22.82 12.84
C ARG A 4 -14.88 21.36 12.40
N ASN A 5 -15.64 21.09 11.34
CA ASN A 5 -15.49 19.85 10.60
C ASN A 5 -14.36 20.02 9.57
N LYS A 6 -13.11 20.05 10.05
CA LYS A 6 -11.92 19.95 9.20
C LYS A 6 -11.49 18.50 9.23
N GLU A 7 -11.93 17.73 8.25
CA GLU A 7 -11.48 16.36 8.06
C GLU A 7 -9.95 16.33 8.09
N ASN A 8 -9.39 15.60 9.06
CA ASN A 8 -7.96 15.55 9.34
C ASN A 8 -7.22 14.61 8.37
N ILE A 9 -7.54 14.72 7.07
CA ILE A 9 -7.12 13.76 6.04
C ILE A 9 -6.08 14.42 5.12
N THR A 10 -5.02 13.67 4.81
CA THR A 10 -4.08 14.01 3.73
C THR A 10 -4.09 12.90 2.71
N SER A 11 -4.38 13.26 1.47
CA SER A 11 -4.46 12.32 0.35
C SER A 11 -3.34 12.56 -0.64
N LEU A 12 -2.80 11.48 -1.22
CA LEU A 12 -1.88 11.53 -2.35
C LEU A 12 -2.21 10.41 -3.34
N GLU A 13 -1.82 10.62 -4.59
CA GLU A 13 -2.04 9.67 -5.67
C GLU A 13 -0.71 9.32 -6.35
N ILE A 14 -0.53 8.04 -6.66
CA ILE A 14 0.58 7.49 -7.43
C ILE A 14 -0.01 6.74 -8.61
N LYS A 15 0.40 7.11 -9.82
CA LYS A 15 0.01 6.42 -11.05
C LYS A 15 1.24 5.78 -11.66
N THR A 16 1.17 4.47 -11.91
CA THR A 16 2.28 3.69 -12.49
C THR A 16 1.79 2.89 -13.69
N VAL A 17 2.50 3.04 -14.82
CA VAL A 17 2.21 2.31 -16.06
C VAL A 17 2.78 0.89 -15.99
N PHE A 18 1.93 -0.08 -16.36
CA PHE A 18 2.22 -1.51 -16.51
C PHE A 18 1.54 -1.97 -17.82
N PRO A 19 2.26 -1.91 -18.96
CA PRO A 19 1.67 -2.15 -20.28
C PRO A 19 1.33 -3.62 -20.53
N GLU A 20 2.01 -4.54 -19.85
CA GLU A 20 1.84 -5.98 -19.95
C GLU A 20 1.45 -6.56 -18.58
N LEU A 21 0.73 -7.70 -18.60
CA LEU A 21 0.37 -8.47 -17.41
C LEU A 21 -0.37 -7.65 -16.34
N LEU A 22 -1.11 -6.61 -16.72
CA LEU A 22 -1.76 -5.67 -15.79
C LEU A 22 -2.62 -6.38 -14.74
N ASP A 23 -3.35 -7.42 -15.12
CA ASP A 23 -4.18 -8.21 -14.19
C ASP A 23 -3.34 -8.95 -13.15
N ASN A 24 -2.23 -9.55 -13.56
CA ASN A 24 -1.30 -10.25 -12.68
C ASN A 24 -0.58 -9.28 -11.76
N VAL A 25 -0.13 -8.14 -12.29
CA VAL A 25 0.49 -7.08 -11.50
C VAL A 25 -0.50 -6.52 -10.47
N PHE A 26 -1.75 -6.29 -10.89
CA PHE A 26 -2.79 -5.80 -9.99
C PHE A 26 -3.10 -6.82 -8.89
N ALA A 27 -3.28 -8.10 -9.24
CA ALA A 27 -3.46 -9.17 -8.26
C ALA A 27 -2.25 -9.29 -7.31
N PHE A 28 -1.04 -9.13 -7.82
CA PHE A 28 0.19 -9.20 -7.05
C PHE A 28 0.30 -8.05 -6.05
N VAL A 29 0.15 -6.80 -6.50
CA VAL A 29 0.28 -5.60 -5.65
C VAL A 29 -0.90 -5.43 -4.71
N THR A 30 -2.04 -6.07 -4.98
CA THR A 30 -3.21 -6.03 -4.08
C THR A 30 -3.26 -7.18 -3.08
N ASN A 31 -2.24 -8.03 -3.04
CA ASN A 31 -2.09 -9.09 -2.05
C ASN A 31 -0.96 -8.75 -1.06
N PRO A 32 -1.28 -8.43 0.21
CA PRO A 32 -0.28 -8.08 1.21
C PRO A 32 0.81 -9.14 1.44
N VAL A 33 0.54 -10.42 1.16
CA VAL A 33 1.51 -11.50 1.34
C VAL A 33 2.77 -11.29 0.49
N ASN A 34 2.64 -10.59 -0.64
CA ASN A 34 3.75 -10.33 -1.57
C ASN A 34 4.61 -9.12 -1.16
N TYR A 35 4.18 -8.35 -0.16
CA TYR A 35 4.83 -7.09 0.20
C TYR A 35 6.28 -7.26 0.69
N PRO A 36 6.68 -8.35 1.39
CA PRO A 36 8.10 -8.56 1.72
C PRO A 36 9.04 -8.62 0.50
N GLU A 37 8.53 -8.94 -0.69
CA GLU A 37 9.34 -9.03 -1.91
C GLU A 37 9.56 -7.67 -2.59
N ILE A 38 8.61 -6.73 -2.42
CA ILE A 38 8.61 -5.46 -3.16
C ILE A 38 8.66 -4.23 -2.27
N HIS A 39 8.10 -4.28 -1.06
CA HIS A 39 7.97 -3.11 -0.20
C HIS A 39 9.25 -2.89 0.61
N PRO A 40 9.86 -1.70 0.55
CA PRO A 40 11.21 -1.51 1.07
C PRO A 40 11.32 -1.53 2.60
N LEU A 41 10.19 -1.50 3.32
CA LEU A 41 10.16 -1.50 4.78
C LEU A 41 9.49 -2.73 5.40
N ILE A 42 8.66 -3.46 4.64
CA ILE A 42 7.91 -4.59 5.18
C ILE A 42 8.79 -5.83 5.10
N THR A 43 9.01 -6.47 6.23
CA THR A 43 9.93 -7.61 6.35
C THR A 43 9.18 -8.94 6.40
N LYS A 44 7.92 -8.93 6.87
CA LYS A 44 7.09 -10.12 6.98
C LYS A 44 5.62 -9.76 6.97
N VAL A 45 4.80 -10.62 6.40
CA VAL A 45 3.34 -10.55 6.49
C VAL A 45 2.79 -11.91 6.90
N VAL A 46 1.91 -11.91 7.90
CA VAL A 46 1.23 -13.11 8.38
C VAL A 46 -0.26 -12.97 8.11
N LYS A 47 -0.80 -13.80 7.21
CA LYS A 47 -2.24 -13.89 6.97
C LYS A 47 -2.90 -14.54 8.20
N ARG A 48 -3.90 -13.88 8.79
CA ARG A 48 -4.67 -14.45 9.92
C ARG A 48 -6.02 -15.01 9.51
N ASN A 49 -6.70 -14.35 8.58
CA ASN A 49 -7.93 -14.85 7.97
C ASN A 49 -8.04 -14.31 6.53
N ASN A 50 -9.19 -14.52 5.86
CA ASN A 50 -9.36 -14.18 4.45
C ASN A 50 -9.08 -12.71 4.11
N HIS A 51 -9.22 -11.79 5.08
CA HIS A 51 -9.15 -10.35 4.85
C HIS A 51 -8.28 -9.58 5.86
N HIS A 52 -7.68 -10.25 6.84
CA HIS A 52 -6.85 -9.62 7.87
C HIS A 52 -5.42 -10.18 7.85
N TYR A 53 -4.48 -9.25 7.84
CA TYR A 53 -3.04 -9.51 7.73
C TYR A 53 -2.33 -8.77 8.86
N LEU A 54 -1.33 -9.41 9.46
CA LEU A 54 -0.40 -8.78 10.39
C LEU A 54 0.88 -8.46 9.62
N CYS A 55 1.16 -7.18 9.43
CA CYS A 55 2.36 -6.71 8.74
C CYS A 55 3.44 -6.35 9.77
N PHE A 56 4.67 -6.76 9.49
CA PHE A 56 5.87 -6.41 10.24
C PHE A 56 6.69 -5.46 9.38
N GLU A 57 7.04 -4.31 9.92
CA GLU A 57 7.78 -3.25 9.24
C GLU A 57 8.97 -2.82 10.08
N THR A 58 10.09 -2.55 9.41
CA THR A 58 11.26 -1.94 10.03
C THR A 58 11.45 -0.55 9.44
N SER A 59 11.09 0.49 10.19
CA SER A 59 11.41 1.88 9.82
C SER A 59 12.72 2.30 10.47
N TYR A 60 13.46 3.19 9.84
CA TYR A 60 14.66 3.78 10.43
C TYR A 60 14.31 5.12 11.08
N ILE A 61 14.70 5.27 12.35
CA ILE A 61 14.72 6.54 13.06
C ILE A 61 16.20 6.95 13.11
N PHE A 62 16.57 7.94 12.29
CA PHE A 62 17.96 8.24 11.95
C PHE A 62 18.68 7.00 11.37
N LEU A 63 19.59 6.40 12.14
CA LEU A 63 20.37 5.23 11.74
C LEU A 63 19.95 3.95 12.49
N ILE A 64 19.00 4.06 13.42
CA ILE A 64 18.59 2.93 14.26
C ILE A 64 17.33 2.29 13.66
N PRO A 65 17.35 0.98 13.35
CA PRO A 65 16.16 0.27 12.91
C PRO A 65 15.16 0.14 14.06
N TYR A 66 13.92 0.52 13.79
CA TYR A 66 12.80 0.42 14.73
C TYR A 66 11.74 -0.52 14.15
N PRO A 67 11.66 -1.76 14.64
CA PRO A 67 10.65 -2.71 14.22
C PRO A 67 9.29 -2.37 14.85
N PHE A 68 8.23 -2.46 14.06
CA PHE A 68 6.86 -2.37 14.54
C PHE A 68 5.95 -3.25 13.69
N HIS A 69 4.72 -3.44 14.16
CA HIS A 69 3.72 -4.23 13.46
C HIS A 69 2.35 -3.58 13.53
N TYR A 70 1.52 -3.87 12.54
CA TYR A 70 0.17 -3.33 12.43
C TYR A 70 -0.75 -4.28 11.68
N TRP A 71 -2.04 -4.12 11.92
CA TRP A 71 -3.07 -4.87 11.23
C TRP A 71 -3.44 -4.19 9.92
N VAL A 72 -3.61 -4.99 8.88
CA VAL A 72 -4.12 -4.57 7.58
C VAL A 72 -5.39 -5.36 7.27
N ARG A 73 -6.47 -4.64 6.99
CA ARG A 73 -7.72 -5.21 6.48
C ARG A 73 -7.84 -4.93 4.98
N VAL A 74 -8.09 -5.97 4.20
CA VAL A 74 -8.27 -5.89 2.75
C VAL A 74 -9.74 -6.10 2.40
N SER A 75 -10.31 -5.18 1.66
CA SER A 75 -11.66 -5.27 1.09
C SER A 75 -11.63 -4.98 -0.40
N ARG A 76 -12.49 -5.65 -1.16
CA ARG A 76 -12.71 -5.33 -2.57
C ARG A 76 -14.02 -4.57 -2.71
N ASN A 77 -14.01 -3.51 -3.50
CA ASN A 77 -15.24 -2.84 -3.92
C ASN A 77 -15.70 -3.50 -5.23
N LEU A 78 -16.94 -3.98 -5.26
CA LEU A 78 -17.50 -4.68 -6.43
C LEU A 78 -17.91 -3.70 -7.53
N ASP A 79 -18.23 -2.46 -7.17
CA ASP A 79 -18.76 -1.48 -8.12
C ASP A 79 -17.69 -0.97 -9.08
N ASP A 80 -16.50 -0.68 -8.56
CA ASP A 80 -15.37 -0.12 -9.32
C ASP A 80 -14.18 -1.09 -9.45
N GLY A 81 -14.30 -2.30 -8.89
CA GLY A 81 -13.23 -3.30 -8.88
C GLY A 81 -11.99 -2.90 -8.06
N SER A 82 -12.07 -1.83 -7.27
CA SER A 82 -10.93 -1.35 -6.48
C SER A 82 -10.63 -2.27 -5.29
N VAL A 83 -9.36 -2.28 -4.88
CA VAL A 83 -8.94 -2.96 -3.65
C VAL A 83 -8.53 -1.92 -2.63
N ILE A 84 -9.16 -1.96 -1.47
CA ILE A 84 -8.90 -1.05 -0.36
C ILE A 84 -8.17 -1.82 0.75
N MET A 85 -7.02 -1.31 1.17
CA MET A 85 -6.27 -1.79 2.33
C MET A 85 -6.30 -0.73 3.42
N LYS A 86 -6.90 -1.06 4.56
CA LYS A 86 -6.98 -0.16 5.73
C LYS A 86 -6.06 -0.67 6.82
N SER A 87 -5.27 0.24 7.38
CA SER A 87 -4.34 -0.05 8.46
C SER A 87 -4.57 0.92 9.60
N ASP A 88 -4.71 0.40 10.82
CA ASP A 88 -4.70 1.17 12.06
C ASP A 88 -3.30 1.04 12.66
N LEU A 89 -2.53 2.13 12.61
CA LEU A 89 -1.19 2.24 13.17
C LEU A 89 -1.26 2.79 14.60
N GLN A 90 -0.10 2.80 15.26
CA GLN A 90 0.05 3.37 16.59
C GLN A 90 -0.34 4.86 16.63
N ASN A 91 -0.75 5.35 17.80
CA ASN A 91 -1.08 6.76 18.06
C ASN A 91 -2.28 7.32 17.27
N GLY A 92 -3.22 6.45 16.87
CA GLY A 92 -4.44 6.87 16.17
C GLY A 92 -4.22 7.29 14.71
N LEU A 93 -3.04 6.98 14.15
CA LEU A 93 -2.77 7.13 12.73
C LEU A 93 -3.44 6.00 11.95
N LYS A 94 -4.25 6.34 10.97
CA LYS A 94 -4.89 5.41 10.04
C LYS A 94 -4.41 5.68 8.63
N ILE A 95 -4.14 4.62 7.90
CA ILE A 95 -3.75 4.67 6.49
C ILE A 95 -4.72 3.82 5.69
N ALA A 96 -5.29 4.39 4.64
CA ALA A 96 -6.06 3.65 3.65
C ALA A 96 -5.38 3.75 2.28
N LEU A 97 -4.96 2.61 1.74
CA LEU A 97 -4.50 2.47 0.37
C LEU A 97 -5.69 2.02 -0.47
N THR A 98 -5.92 2.67 -1.60
CA THR A 98 -6.94 2.23 -2.58
C THR A 98 -6.28 2.07 -3.94
N PHE A 99 -6.35 0.85 -4.46
CA PHE A 99 -5.79 0.49 -5.75
C PHE A 99 -6.89 0.41 -6.80
N PHE A 100 -6.69 1.12 -7.90
CA PHE A 100 -7.53 1.08 -9.09
C PHE A 100 -6.72 0.51 -10.26
N LYS A 101 -7.35 -0.39 -11.00
CA LYS A 101 -6.82 -0.91 -12.26
C LYS A 101 -7.50 -0.16 -13.40
N ASN A 102 -6.71 0.47 -14.26
CA ASN A 102 -7.18 1.14 -15.48
C ASN A 102 -6.36 0.64 -16.67
N GLN A 103 -6.82 0.88 -17.89
CA GLN A 103 -6.13 0.43 -19.10
C GLN A 103 -4.65 0.87 -19.12
N GLY A 104 -3.74 -0.10 -18.95
CA GLY A 104 -2.28 0.08 -18.95
C GLY A 104 -1.67 0.70 -17.69
N PHE A 105 -2.44 1.03 -16.64
CA PHE A 105 -1.87 1.60 -15.42
C PHE A 105 -2.61 1.22 -14.13
N ILE A 106 -1.86 1.20 -13.04
CA ILE A 106 -2.39 1.07 -11.68
C ILE A 106 -2.30 2.43 -11.01
N THR A 107 -3.41 2.86 -10.42
CA THR A 107 -3.47 4.05 -9.57
C THR A 107 -3.58 3.61 -8.13
N GLU A 108 -2.69 4.11 -7.27
CA GLU A 108 -2.75 3.97 -5.82
C GLU A 108 -3.10 5.33 -5.19
N LYS A 109 -4.20 5.38 -4.44
CA LYS A 109 -4.54 6.51 -3.58
C LYS A 109 -4.19 6.18 -2.15
N ILE A 110 -3.43 7.04 -1.48
CA ILE A 110 -3.05 6.89 -0.07
C ILE A 110 -3.74 8.00 0.71
N ASN A 111 -4.64 7.61 1.61
CA ASN A 111 -5.30 8.49 2.56
C ASN A 111 -4.70 8.29 3.94
N ILE A 112 -4.28 9.39 4.58
CA ILE A 112 -3.66 9.42 5.89
C ILE A 112 -4.56 10.23 6.82
N GLU A 113 -5.09 9.60 7.85
CA GLU A 113 -5.95 10.20 8.87
C GLU A 113 -5.28 10.06 10.23
N GLY A 114 -5.32 11.09 11.08
CA GLY A 114 -4.85 11.00 12.46
C GLY A 114 -4.16 12.26 12.98
N PRO A 115 -3.73 12.25 14.26
CA PRO A 115 -3.17 13.41 14.92
C PRO A 115 -1.71 13.70 14.52
N CYS A 116 -1.45 14.98 14.24
CA CYS A 116 -0.23 15.74 14.56
C CYS A 116 1.19 15.30 14.10
N ILE A 117 1.40 14.26 13.28
CA ILE A 117 2.66 14.22 12.49
C ILE A 117 2.56 15.34 11.44
N PRO A 118 3.63 16.06 11.08
CA PRO A 118 3.62 16.92 9.89
C PRO A 118 3.23 16.10 8.67
N ARG A 119 1.92 16.04 8.37
CA ARG A 119 1.29 15.06 7.47
C ARG A 119 1.89 15.10 6.08
N LYS A 120 2.31 16.28 5.64
CA LYS A 120 3.05 16.46 4.38
C LYS A 120 4.37 15.68 4.36
N LEU A 121 5.15 15.68 5.45
CA LEU A 121 6.39 14.92 5.54
C LEU A 121 6.11 13.41 5.50
N LEU A 122 5.10 12.95 6.25
CA LEU A 122 4.69 11.55 6.23
C LEU A 122 4.19 11.12 4.83
N ALA A 123 3.32 11.91 4.21
CA ALA A 123 2.82 11.69 2.86
C ALA A 123 3.97 11.63 1.84
N MET A 124 4.95 12.53 1.93
CA MET A 124 6.14 12.49 1.07
C MET A 124 7.00 11.24 1.31
N LYS A 125 7.19 10.82 2.57
CA LYS A 125 7.90 9.58 2.90
C LYS A 125 7.17 8.37 2.31
N MET A 126 5.86 8.28 2.52
CA MET A 126 5.01 7.21 1.95
C MET A 126 5.09 7.21 0.42
N LYS A 127 4.97 8.38 -0.24
CA LYS A 127 5.14 8.48 -1.69
C LYS A 127 6.48 7.91 -2.17
N LYS A 128 7.58 8.25 -1.50
CA LYS A 128 8.91 7.71 -1.85
C LYS A 128 9.00 6.20 -1.66
N VAL A 129 8.47 5.68 -0.54
CA VAL A 129 8.42 4.24 -0.23
C VAL A 129 7.64 3.48 -1.30
N HIS A 130 6.46 3.96 -1.66
CA HIS A 130 5.59 3.30 -2.63
C HIS A 130 6.09 3.43 -4.07
N LEU A 131 6.69 4.56 -4.46
CA LEU A 131 7.41 4.65 -5.73
C LEU A 131 8.55 3.63 -5.82
N LYS A 132 9.30 3.44 -4.72
CA LYS A 132 10.34 2.40 -4.65
C LYS A 132 9.74 0.99 -4.72
N MET A 133 8.60 0.75 -4.07
CA MET A 133 7.85 -0.51 -4.18
C MET A 133 7.48 -0.83 -5.63
N PHE A 134 6.89 0.13 -6.36
CA PHE A 134 6.55 -0.06 -7.78
C PHE A 134 7.79 -0.25 -8.66
N LYS A 135 8.91 0.41 -8.33
CA LYS A 135 10.18 0.16 -9.03
C LYS A 135 10.66 -1.28 -8.81
N ASN A 136 10.65 -1.78 -7.58
CA ASN A 136 11.01 -3.16 -7.25
C ASN A 136 10.10 -4.16 -7.98
N LEU A 137 8.80 -3.88 -8.04
CA LEU A 137 7.83 -4.70 -8.76
C LEU A 137 8.15 -4.80 -10.26
N LYS A 138 8.52 -3.68 -10.90
CA LYS A 138 8.99 -3.68 -12.30
C LYS A 138 10.24 -4.53 -12.48
N THR A 139 11.18 -4.46 -11.54
CA THR A 139 12.38 -5.32 -11.58
C THR A 139 12.02 -6.80 -11.49
N LEU A 140 11.06 -7.20 -10.65
CA LEU A 140 10.60 -8.59 -10.57
C LEU A 140 9.88 -9.06 -11.85
N LEU A 141 9.11 -8.18 -12.49
CA LEU A 141 8.47 -8.46 -13.78
C LEU A 141 9.51 -8.76 -14.87
N HIS A 142 10.54 -7.92 -14.99
CA HIS A 142 11.62 -8.16 -15.95
C HIS A 142 12.41 -9.45 -15.70
N GLN A 143 12.31 -10.01 -14.49
CA GLN A 143 12.93 -11.29 -14.11
C GLN A 143 11.99 -12.48 -14.30
N ASN A 144 10.77 -12.29 -14.85
CA ASN A 144 9.72 -13.31 -14.99
C ASN A 144 9.36 -13.99 -13.66
N ARG A 145 9.47 -13.26 -12.55
CA ARG A 145 9.19 -13.79 -11.20
C ARG A 145 7.75 -13.60 -10.74
N ILE A 146 6.94 -12.89 -11.52
CA ILE A 146 5.49 -12.83 -11.31
C ILE A 146 4.88 -13.90 -12.21
N PRO A 147 4.23 -14.94 -11.65
CA PRO A 147 3.65 -15.99 -12.46
C PRO A 147 2.60 -15.40 -13.39
N GLU A 148 2.71 -15.70 -14.68
CA GLU A 148 1.61 -15.47 -15.59
C GLU A 148 0.47 -16.38 -15.16
N THR A 149 -0.70 -15.81 -14.86
CA THR A 149 -1.88 -16.66 -14.74
C THR A 149 -2.15 -17.23 -16.12
N SER A 150 -1.89 -18.52 -16.31
CA SER A 150 -2.40 -19.26 -17.45
C SER A 150 -3.93 -19.11 -17.41
N ASN A 151 -4.48 -18.33 -18.34
CA ASN A 151 -5.93 -18.26 -18.54
C ASN A 151 -6.43 -19.68 -18.72
N SER A 152 -7.17 -20.16 -17.72
CA SER A 152 -7.92 -21.42 -17.75
C SER A 152 -9.39 -21.10 -17.96
#